data_AF-A0A848UAU3-F1
#
_entry.id   AF-A0A848UAU3-F1
#
_cell.length_a   1.000
_cell.length_b   1.000
_cell.length_c   1.000
_cell.angle_alpha   90.00
_cell.angle_beta   90.00
_cell.angle_gamma   90.00
#
_symmetry.space_group_name_H-M   'P 1'
#
loop_
_entity.id
_entity.type
_entity.pdbx_description
1 polymer ?
#
loop_
_entity_poly.entity_id
_entity_poly.type
_entity_poly.pdbx_seq_one_letter_code
_entity_poly.pdbx_strand_id
1 'polypeptide(L)'
;MSLDECVSALQAELVVANEDTSTPAGDNQAAAGATVITGVSIDTRTLESGDLYVAIQGERFNGHDFIGAAIDAGAAAVLTHEHPECSVPQLRVEDTRTALGQLARSWATHFGIPTIAITGSNGKTTVKEIIATILRQIGPVLATRGNLNNEIGVPLTLLDMRKEHDYAVIEMGANHAGEIARLVDIVRPDVALITNIGRAHLEGFGSVEGIARAKSEIFGGLTEDGYAVINADDDYADVMRQAAAHCHTREFGLSPSADVQGVPGSGLNFRTMGQSFSPHFQLSGDHNGMNALAAVAAVQCLDIQAPTFMAGLEQVRSVPGRLEKKPGRDGAKLIDDTYNANPDSARQAVDVLARYDGTRYLVLGDMAELGPDAPVLHARLGAYARQRGLDGLWTTGPLSSHAQKAFAGNTPLAGRHFTDQEALIADIRTRLGAGVTVLVKGSRSARMERVVKALMPVARTSSAGAGKPVT
;
A
#
# COMPACT_ATOMS: atom_id res chain seq x y z
N MET A 1 -10.22 25.17 -3.40
CA MET A 1 -9.88 25.78 -4.70
C MET A 1 -11.15 26.41 -5.26
N SER A 2 -11.04 27.50 -6.03
CA SER A 2 -12.20 28.00 -6.79
C SER A 2 -12.47 27.10 -7.99
N LEU A 3 -13.70 27.16 -8.52
CA LEU A 3 -14.05 26.47 -9.75
C LEU A 3 -13.17 26.93 -10.94
N ASP A 4 -12.82 28.22 -10.99
CA ASP A 4 -11.93 28.77 -12.00
C ASP A 4 -10.51 28.20 -11.93
N GLU A 5 -9.98 27.95 -10.72
CA GLU A 5 -8.71 27.25 -10.54
C GLU A 5 -8.78 25.83 -11.10
N CYS A 6 -9.90 25.12 -10.89
CA CYS A 6 -10.11 23.79 -11.48
C CYS A 6 -10.16 23.87 -13.02
N VAL A 7 -10.90 24.82 -13.58
CA VAL A 7 -11.02 25.01 -15.04
C VAL A 7 -9.65 25.29 -15.66
N SER A 8 -8.88 26.20 -15.06
CA SER A 8 -7.53 26.55 -15.51
C SER A 8 -6.58 25.35 -15.44
N ALA A 9 -6.60 24.60 -14.33
CA ALA A 9 -5.76 23.41 -14.14
C ALA A 9 -6.05 22.30 -15.15
N LEU A 10 -7.30 22.17 -15.58
CA LEU A 10 -7.77 21.10 -16.45
C LEU A 10 -7.88 21.50 -17.92
N GLN A 11 -7.80 22.80 -18.23
CA GLN A 11 -8.23 23.35 -19.52
C GLN A 11 -9.65 22.88 -19.90
N ALA A 12 -10.51 22.70 -18.90
CA ALA A 12 -11.85 22.14 -19.08
C ALA A 12 -12.80 23.16 -19.71
N GLU A 13 -13.80 22.67 -20.44
CA GLU A 13 -14.94 23.50 -20.83
C GLU A 13 -15.88 23.64 -19.61
N LEU A 14 -16.03 24.86 -19.11
CA LEU A 14 -16.98 25.16 -18.03
C LEU A 14 -18.39 25.38 -18.61
N VAL A 15 -19.32 24.50 -18.23
CA VAL A 15 -20.75 24.66 -18.54
C VAL A 15 -21.48 25.04 -17.25
N VAL A 16 -22.02 26.25 -17.23
CA VAL A 16 -22.76 26.77 -16.08
C VAL A 16 -24.18 26.21 -16.10
N ALA A 17 -24.75 25.97 -14.91
CA ALA A 17 -26.11 25.51 -14.76
C ALA A 17 -27.12 26.49 -15.39
N ASN A 18 -28.17 25.95 -16.01
CA ASN A 18 -29.30 26.74 -16.47
C ASN A 18 -30.14 27.18 -15.25
N GLU A 19 -29.75 28.26 -14.58
CA GLU A 19 -30.69 29.03 -13.76
C GLU A 19 -31.34 30.13 -14.62
N ASP A 20 -32.67 30.22 -14.49
CA ASP A 20 -33.61 31.14 -15.15
C ASP A 20 -33.05 32.10 -16.22
N THR A 21 -33.59 31.99 -17.43
CA THR A 21 -33.28 32.79 -18.64
C THR A 21 -33.40 34.33 -18.50
N SER A 22 -33.62 34.86 -17.30
CA SER A 22 -33.62 36.29 -16.98
C SER A 22 -32.24 36.88 -16.66
N THR A 23 -31.22 36.06 -16.40
CA THR A 23 -29.88 36.53 -16.02
C THR A 23 -28.94 36.55 -17.24
N PRO A 24 -28.22 37.66 -17.53
CA PRO A 24 -27.30 37.72 -18.67
C PRO A 24 -26.21 36.64 -18.58
N ALA A 25 -25.86 36.00 -19.70
CA ALA A 25 -24.88 34.90 -19.75
C ALA A 25 -23.51 35.23 -19.11
N GLY A 26 -23.13 36.52 -19.06
CA GLY A 26 -21.89 36.98 -18.41
C GLY A 26 -21.94 36.96 -16.87
N ASP A 27 -23.11 37.15 -16.26
CA ASP A 27 -23.27 37.15 -14.80
C ASP A 27 -23.31 35.71 -14.24
N ASN A 28 -23.87 34.75 -15.00
CA ASN A 28 -23.85 33.33 -14.62
C ASN A 28 -22.43 32.73 -14.64
N GLN A 29 -21.57 33.14 -15.59
CA GLN A 29 -20.15 32.75 -15.56
C GLN A 29 -19.41 33.34 -14.36
N ALA A 30 -19.68 34.60 -14.01
CA ALA A 30 -19.07 35.22 -12.84
C ALA A 30 -19.53 34.59 -11.51
N ALA A 31 -20.81 34.20 -11.41
CA ALA A 31 -21.35 33.50 -10.24
C ALA A 31 -20.82 32.05 -10.13
N ALA A 32 -20.67 31.33 -11.24
CA ALA A 32 -20.06 30.01 -11.27
C ALA A 32 -18.58 30.04 -10.86
N GLY A 33 -17.81 31.03 -11.34
CA GLY A 33 -16.40 31.21 -10.96
C GLY A 33 -16.17 31.51 -9.46
N ALA A 34 -17.18 32.06 -8.78
CA ALA A 34 -17.17 32.25 -7.33
C ALA A 34 -17.46 30.97 -6.51
N THR A 35 -17.83 29.87 -7.16
CA THR A 35 -18.08 28.58 -6.49
C THR A 35 -16.79 28.05 -5.90
N VAL A 36 -16.81 27.76 -4.59
CA VAL A 36 -15.67 27.20 -3.87
C VAL A 36 -15.84 25.69 -3.77
N ILE A 37 -14.83 24.96 -4.25
CA ILE A 37 -14.72 23.52 -4.08
C ILE A 37 -13.97 23.24 -2.77
N THR A 38 -14.65 22.56 -1.85
CA THR A 38 -14.13 22.23 -0.51
C THR A 38 -13.48 20.85 -0.43
N GLY A 39 -13.80 19.97 -1.37
CA GLY A 39 -13.25 18.62 -1.47
C GLY A 39 -13.50 18.00 -2.85
N VAL A 40 -13.03 16.77 -3.04
CA VAL A 40 -13.19 16.02 -4.29
C VAL A 40 -13.62 14.61 -3.94
N SER A 41 -14.68 14.13 -4.57
CA SER A 41 -15.21 12.79 -4.35
C SER A 41 -15.46 12.04 -5.67
N ILE A 42 -15.21 10.74 -5.67
CA ILE A 42 -15.58 9.81 -6.75
C ILE A 42 -16.73 8.88 -6.35
N ASP A 43 -17.24 9.01 -5.11
CA ASP A 43 -18.20 8.10 -4.50
C ASP A 43 -19.30 8.91 -3.81
N THR A 44 -20.53 8.79 -4.32
CA THR A 44 -21.69 9.51 -3.80
C THR A 44 -22.04 9.14 -2.36
N ARG A 45 -21.55 8.01 -1.85
CA ARG A 45 -21.78 7.58 -0.46
C ARG A 45 -20.91 8.31 0.56
N THR A 46 -19.81 8.91 0.11
CA THR A 46 -18.86 9.64 0.96
C THR A 46 -18.74 11.11 0.55
N LEU A 47 -19.53 11.55 -0.43
CA LEU A 47 -19.55 12.92 -0.91
C LEU A 47 -20.09 13.85 0.18
N GLU A 48 -19.41 14.97 0.38
CA GLU A 48 -19.83 16.04 1.28
C GLU A 48 -20.32 17.25 0.49
N SER A 49 -21.22 18.03 1.09
CA SER A 49 -21.72 19.26 0.48
C SER A 49 -20.56 20.22 0.19
N GLY A 50 -20.44 20.67 -1.06
CA GLY A 50 -19.32 21.52 -1.51
C GLY A 50 -18.24 20.78 -2.30
N ASP A 51 -18.32 19.45 -2.39
CA ASP A 51 -17.36 18.65 -3.15
C ASP A 51 -17.54 18.79 -4.68
N LEU A 52 -16.42 18.66 -5.39
CA LEU A 52 -16.43 18.33 -6.81
C LEU A 52 -16.64 16.81 -6.97
N TYR A 53 -17.72 16.41 -7.62
CA TYR A 53 -17.93 15.01 -7.98
C TYR A 53 -17.20 14.66 -9.27
N VAL A 54 -16.35 13.64 -9.26
CA VAL A 54 -15.64 13.17 -10.46
C VAL A 54 -16.25 11.86 -10.94
N ALA A 55 -16.90 11.91 -12.10
CA ALA A 55 -17.58 10.76 -12.69
C ALA A 55 -16.58 9.80 -13.35
N ILE A 56 -16.01 8.89 -12.57
CA ILE A 56 -15.05 7.89 -13.08
C ILE A 56 -15.78 6.67 -13.67
N GLN A 57 -15.39 6.25 -14.87
CA GLN A 57 -15.80 4.98 -15.45
C GLN A 57 -14.81 3.86 -15.08
N GLY A 58 -15.32 2.75 -14.56
CA GLY A 58 -14.56 1.53 -14.29
C GLY A 58 -15.13 0.33 -15.06
N GLU A 59 -14.51 -0.84 -14.92
CA GLU A 59 -14.91 -2.05 -15.68
C GLU A 59 -16.33 -2.54 -15.39
N ARG A 60 -16.84 -2.28 -14.17
CA ARG A 60 -18.13 -2.79 -13.68
C ARG A 60 -19.09 -1.70 -13.20
N PHE A 61 -18.72 -0.43 -13.40
CA PHE A 61 -19.42 0.72 -12.82
C PHE A 61 -19.15 1.94 -13.70
N ASN A 62 -20.17 2.75 -13.94
CA ASN A 62 -20.02 4.05 -14.59
C ASN A 62 -20.44 5.16 -13.60
N GLY A 63 -19.50 6.02 -13.20
CA GLY A 63 -19.78 7.14 -12.30
C GLY A 63 -20.77 8.16 -12.88
N HIS A 64 -20.91 8.22 -14.20
CA HIS A 64 -21.87 9.10 -14.85
C HIS A 64 -23.32 8.79 -14.48
N ASP A 65 -23.62 7.51 -14.25
CA ASP A 65 -24.95 7.04 -13.81
C ASP A 65 -25.35 7.62 -12.42
N PHE A 66 -24.37 8.13 -11.65
CA PHE A 66 -24.57 8.61 -10.28
C PHE A 66 -24.50 10.14 -10.15
N ILE A 67 -24.40 10.88 -11.26
CA ILE A 67 -24.32 12.34 -11.24
C ILE A 67 -25.53 12.95 -10.53
N GLY A 68 -26.75 12.46 -10.80
CA GLY A 68 -27.95 12.93 -10.10
C GLY A 68 -27.87 12.72 -8.58
N ALA A 69 -27.43 11.53 -8.15
CA ALA A 69 -27.24 11.22 -6.73
C ALA A 69 -26.12 12.08 -6.09
N ALA A 70 -25.09 12.46 -6.84
CA ALA A 70 -24.04 13.36 -6.36
C ALA A 70 -24.59 14.77 -6.12
N ILE A 71 -25.41 15.28 -7.04
CA ILE A 71 -26.07 16.58 -6.91
C ILE A 71 -27.01 16.58 -5.70
N ASP A 72 -27.83 15.55 -5.55
CA ASP A 72 -28.74 15.39 -4.40
C ASP A 72 -27.98 15.34 -3.06
N ALA A 73 -26.75 14.84 -3.07
CA ALA A 73 -25.85 14.79 -1.91
C ALA A 73 -25.08 16.12 -1.67
N GLY A 74 -25.24 17.12 -2.53
CA GLY A 74 -24.69 18.47 -2.36
C GLY A 74 -23.40 18.76 -3.13
N ALA A 75 -23.14 18.04 -4.22
CA ALA A 75 -22.00 18.34 -5.10
C ALA A 75 -22.06 19.81 -5.58
N ALA A 76 -20.97 20.54 -5.42
CA ALA A 76 -20.87 21.93 -5.90
C ALA A 76 -20.65 22.01 -7.42
N ALA A 77 -20.01 20.99 -7.99
CA ALA A 77 -19.78 20.86 -9.42
C ALA A 77 -19.55 19.39 -9.80
N VAL A 78 -19.55 19.10 -11.10
CA VAL A 78 -19.30 17.77 -11.65
C VAL A 78 -18.19 17.82 -12.69
N LEU A 79 -17.19 16.93 -12.57
CA LEU A 79 -16.18 16.67 -13.58
C LEU A 79 -16.61 15.44 -14.40
N THR A 80 -16.85 15.63 -15.69
CA THR A 80 -17.46 14.62 -16.57
C THR A 80 -16.89 14.69 -17.98
N HIS A 81 -16.93 13.55 -18.69
CA HIS A 81 -16.67 13.51 -20.14
C HIS A 81 -17.95 13.29 -20.97
N GLU A 82 -19.10 13.22 -20.30
CA GLU A 82 -20.41 13.18 -20.94
C GLU A 82 -21.06 14.57 -20.91
N HIS A 83 -22.24 14.70 -21.53
CA HIS A 83 -23.00 15.96 -21.58
C HIS A 83 -24.35 15.84 -20.85
N PRO A 84 -24.37 15.52 -19.55
CA PRO A 84 -25.62 15.44 -18.80
C PRO A 84 -26.26 16.82 -18.64
N GLU A 85 -27.60 16.84 -18.51
CA GLU A 85 -28.30 18.03 -18.00
C GLU A 85 -28.16 18.06 -16.47
N CYS A 86 -27.46 19.07 -15.93
CA CYS A 86 -27.21 19.21 -14.50
C CYS A 86 -27.64 20.60 -14.01
N SER A 87 -28.12 20.66 -12.77
CA SER A 87 -28.42 21.90 -12.05
C SER A 87 -27.20 22.53 -11.37
N VAL A 88 -26.01 21.93 -11.52
CA VAL A 88 -24.74 22.42 -10.99
C VAL A 88 -23.73 22.62 -12.14
N PRO A 89 -22.71 23.47 -11.97
CA PRO A 89 -21.66 23.63 -12.96
C PRO A 89 -20.97 22.31 -13.33
N GLN A 90 -20.61 22.19 -14.61
CA GLN A 90 -19.91 21.03 -15.16
C GLN A 90 -18.54 21.45 -15.69
N LEU A 91 -17.50 20.70 -15.31
CA LEU A 91 -16.20 20.74 -15.95
C LEU A 91 -16.16 19.59 -16.95
N ARG A 92 -16.24 19.93 -18.24
CA ARG A 92 -16.20 18.94 -19.32
C ARG A 92 -14.77 18.72 -19.78
N VAL A 93 -14.37 17.45 -19.81
CA VAL A 93 -13.03 16.99 -20.18
C VAL A 93 -13.12 15.78 -21.10
N GLU A 94 -12.06 15.44 -21.82
CA GLU A 94 -12.03 14.23 -22.66
C GLU A 94 -11.95 12.95 -21.82
N ASP A 95 -11.17 12.96 -20.75
CA ASP A 95 -10.96 11.79 -19.89
C ASP A 95 -10.91 12.20 -18.40
N THR A 96 -11.90 11.75 -17.64
CA THR A 96 -12.09 12.11 -16.24
C THR A 96 -10.97 11.58 -15.33
N ARG A 97 -10.32 10.46 -15.67
CA ARG A 97 -9.23 9.89 -14.88
C ARG A 97 -7.95 10.72 -15.03
N THR A 98 -7.65 11.15 -16.25
CA THR A 98 -6.53 12.01 -16.59
C THR A 98 -6.72 13.39 -15.96
N ALA A 99 -7.94 13.94 -16.07
CA ALA A 99 -8.30 15.19 -15.41
C ALA A 99 -8.14 15.10 -13.87
N LEU A 100 -8.57 14.00 -13.24
CA LEU A 100 -8.34 13.79 -11.80
C LEU A 100 -6.85 13.88 -11.43
N GLY A 101 -5.98 13.25 -12.22
CA GLY A 101 -4.53 13.32 -12.03
C GLY A 101 -3.96 14.74 -12.22
N GLN A 102 -4.40 15.45 -13.25
CA GLN A 102 -3.99 16.83 -13.52
C GLN A 102 -4.42 17.79 -12.41
N LEU A 103 -5.66 17.66 -11.92
CA LEU A 103 -6.17 18.44 -10.80
C LEU A 103 -5.35 18.19 -9.53
N ALA A 104 -5.06 16.91 -9.23
CA ALA A 104 -4.26 16.53 -8.09
C ALA A 104 -2.82 17.08 -8.15
N ARG A 105 -2.19 17.03 -9.32
CA ARG A 105 -0.87 17.61 -9.56
C ARG A 105 -0.87 19.12 -9.34
N SER A 106 -1.84 19.82 -9.93
CA SER A 106 -1.99 21.27 -9.78
C SER A 106 -2.14 21.64 -8.30
N TRP A 107 -3.00 20.93 -7.58
CA TRP A 107 -3.22 21.13 -6.14
C TRP A 107 -1.96 20.88 -5.31
N ALA A 108 -1.26 19.77 -5.52
CA ALA A 108 -0.05 19.45 -4.76
C ALA A 108 1.08 20.48 -5.03
N THR A 109 1.21 20.94 -6.27
CA THR A 109 2.21 21.94 -6.67
C THR A 109 2.04 23.26 -5.91
N HIS A 110 0.80 23.62 -5.55
CA HIS A 110 0.52 24.84 -4.78
C HIS A 110 1.20 24.85 -3.41
N PHE A 111 1.37 23.68 -2.77
CA PHE A 111 2.00 23.59 -1.45
C PHE A 111 3.52 23.50 -1.52
N GLY A 112 4.07 22.88 -2.57
CA GLY A 112 5.51 22.77 -2.76
C GLY A 112 6.24 22.05 -1.61
N ILE A 113 5.60 21.08 -0.96
CA ILE A 113 6.16 20.36 0.20
C ILE A 113 7.02 19.17 -0.25
N PRO A 114 8.09 18.83 0.49
CA PRO A 114 8.92 17.68 0.19
C PRO A 114 8.12 16.38 0.09
N THR A 115 8.28 15.69 -1.03
CA THR A 115 7.48 14.51 -1.37
C THR A 115 8.36 13.29 -1.67
N ILE A 116 8.07 12.19 -0.98
CA ILE A 116 8.72 10.88 -1.18
C ILE A 116 7.75 9.93 -1.89
N ALA A 117 8.12 9.44 -3.07
CA ALA A 117 7.40 8.39 -3.78
C ALA A 117 8.04 7.02 -3.56
N ILE A 118 7.23 5.97 -3.38
CA ILE A 118 7.71 4.63 -3.04
C ILE A 118 7.05 3.60 -3.97
N THR A 119 7.87 2.83 -4.67
CA THR A 119 7.44 1.60 -5.36
C THR A 119 8.32 0.41 -4.95
N GLY A 120 8.04 -0.74 -5.54
CA GLY A 120 8.71 -2.00 -5.24
C GLY A 120 7.77 -3.18 -5.30
N SER A 121 8.35 -4.38 -5.30
CA SER A 121 7.58 -5.63 -5.36
C SER A 121 7.00 -5.94 -3.97
N ASN A 122 7.81 -5.78 -2.93
CA ASN A 122 7.44 -6.02 -1.53
C ASN A 122 7.87 -4.86 -0.62
N GLY A 123 7.19 -4.69 0.52
CA GLY A 123 7.62 -3.74 1.55
C GLY A 123 7.15 -2.29 1.39
N LYS A 124 6.58 -1.91 0.23
CA LYS A 124 6.06 -0.54 -0.04
C LYS A 124 5.31 0.09 1.13
N THR A 125 4.24 -0.56 1.58
CA THR A 125 3.39 -0.06 2.67
C THR A 125 4.15 0.04 3.99
N THR A 126 5.00 -0.94 4.30
CA THR A 126 5.81 -0.93 5.52
C THR A 126 6.81 0.22 5.49
N VAL A 127 7.53 0.42 4.38
CA VAL A 127 8.49 1.50 4.20
C VAL A 127 7.80 2.86 4.28
N LYS A 128 6.65 3.03 3.62
CA LYS A 128 5.82 4.22 3.71
C LYS A 128 5.45 4.56 5.15
N GLU A 129 5.02 3.57 5.95
CA GLU A 129 4.70 3.80 7.37
C GLU A 129 5.94 4.09 8.23
N ILE A 130 7.09 3.47 7.94
CA ILE A 130 8.35 3.79 8.64
C ILE A 130 8.75 5.25 8.35
N ILE A 131 8.77 5.65 7.08
CA ILE A 131 9.09 7.02 6.66
C ILE A 131 8.11 8.02 7.29
N ALA A 132 6.80 7.76 7.21
CA ALA A 132 5.80 8.63 7.81
C ALA A 132 5.96 8.73 9.34
N THR A 133 6.32 7.64 10.03
CA THR A 133 6.58 7.65 11.48
C THR A 133 7.81 8.49 11.84
N ILE A 134 8.86 8.44 11.01
CA ILE A 134 10.05 9.28 11.15
C ILE A 134 9.71 10.75 10.94
N LEU A 135 9.06 11.10 9.83
CA LEU A 135 8.74 12.49 9.50
C LEU A 135 7.73 13.10 10.49
N ARG A 136 6.80 12.31 11.05
CA ARG A 136 5.87 12.74 12.11
C ARG A 136 6.55 13.15 13.42
N GLN A 137 7.83 12.86 13.61
CA GLN A 137 8.58 13.38 14.76
C GLN A 137 8.83 14.89 14.69
N ILE A 138 8.75 15.48 13.48
CA ILE A 138 9.09 16.88 13.25
C ILE A 138 7.99 17.70 12.59
N GLY A 139 6.97 17.07 12.00
CA GLY A 139 5.89 17.79 11.33
C GLY A 139 4.73 16.88 10.88
N PRO A 140 3.55 17.43 10.55
CA PRO A 140 2.44 16.64 10.02
C PRO A 140 2.76 16.08 8.62
N VAL A 141 2.29 14.85 8.35
CA VAL A 141 2.64 14.09 7.14
C VAL A 141 1.40 13.58 6.44
N LEU A 142 1.26 13.94 5.17
CA LEU A 142 0.32 13.31 4.25
C LEU A 142 0.91 11.97 3.80
N ALA A 143 0.17 10.88 3.94
CA ALA A 143 0.65 9.57 3.48
C ALA A 143 -0.48 8.78 2.83
N THR A 144 -0.16 7.98 1.81
CA THR A 144 -1.13 7.10 1.15
C THR A 144 -1.88 6.24 2.16
N ARG A 145 -3.22 6.29 2.10
CA ARG A 145 -4.09 5.51 2.98
C ARG A 145 -4.47 4.18 2.33
N GLY A 146 -4.40 3.10 3.11
CA GLY A 146 -4.76 1.75 2.63
C GLY A 146 -4.01 1.37 1.36
N ASN A 147 -4.76 1.09 0.28
CA ASN A 147 -4.24 0.68 -1.02
C ASN A 147 -4.49 1.74 -2.11
N LEU A 148 -4.60 3.01 -1.75
CA LEU A 148 -4.79 4.13 -2.68
C LEU A 148 -3.48 4.46 -3.44
N ASN A 149 -2.94 3.47 -4.14
CA ASN A 149 -1.62 3.52 -4.76
C ASN A 149 -1.65 3.38 -6.30
N ASN A 150 -2.83 3.55 -6.92
CA ASN A 150 -3.03 3.48 -8.37
C ASN A 150 -3.46 4.84 -8.94
N GLU A 151 -3.81 4.88 -10.22
CA GLU A 151 -4.17 6.11 -10.98
C GLU A 151 -5.39 6.86 -10.46
N ILE A 152 -6.15 6.27 -9.54
CA ILE A 152 -7.26 6.94 -8.86
C ILE A 152 -6.84 7.30 -7.43
N GLY A 153 -6.24 6.35 -6.71
CA GLY A 153 -5.90 6.52 -5.30
C GLY A 153 -4.78 7.53 -5.04
N VAL A 154 -3.78 7.60 -5.92
CA VAL A 154 -2.69 8.58 -5.79
C VAL A 154 -3.23 10.01 -5.92
N PRO A 155 -4.00 10.36 -6.97
CA PRO A 155 -4.65 11.66 -7.05
C PRO A 155 -5.51 12.02 -5.84
N LEU A 156 -6.34 11.09 -5.35
CA LEU A 156 -7.16 11.32 -4.16
C LEU A 156 -6.31 11.59 -2.91
N THR A 157 -5.18 10.89 -2.76
CA THR A 157 -4.24 11.16 -1.66
C THR A 157 -3.67 12.57 -1.77
N LEU A 158 -3.27 13.01 -2.96
CA LEU A 158 -2.73 14.37 -3.15
C LEU A 158 -3.79 15.45 -2.93
N LEU A 159 -5.04 15.22 -3.32
CA LEU A 159 -6.16 16.16 -3.10
C LEU A 159 -6.51 16.32 -1.61
N ASP A 160 -6.10 15.38 -0.75
CA ASP A 160 -6.14 15.48 0.71
C ASP A 160 -5.02 16.38 1.30
N MET A 161 -4.09 16.88 0.47
CA MET A 161 -3.04 17.80 0.92
C MET A 161 -3.65 19.11 1.45
N ARG A 162 -3.06 19.62 2.53
CA ARG A 162 -3.50 20.81 3.28
C ARG A 162 -2.26 21.55 3.76
N LYS A 163 -2.42 22.83 4.09
CA LYS A 163 -1.33 23.75 4.49
C LYS A 163 -0.60 23.31 5.76
N GLU A 164 -1.20 22.46 6.58
CA GLU A 164 -0.57 21.95 7.81
C GLU A 164 0.40 20.79 7.55
N HIS A 165 0.39 20.18 6.36
CA HIS A 165 1.31 19.11 6.03
C HIS A 165 2.68 19.68 5.68
N ASP A 166 3.73 19.16 6.31
CA ASP A 166 5.11 19.52 6.03
C ASP A 166 5.78 18.55 5.04
N TYR A 167 5.25 17.33 4.93
CA TYR A 167 5.78 16.27 4.07
C TYR A 167 4.68 15.41 3.44
N ALA A 168 4.98 14.81 2.30
CA ALA A 168 4.14 13.79 1.66
C ALA A 168 4.89 12.47 1.42
N VAL A 169 4.24 11.34 1.67
CA VAL A 169 4.78 9.98 1.45
C VAL A 169 3.79 9.15 0.64
N ILE A 170 4.07 9.02 -0.66
CA ILE A 170 3.15 8.48 -1.65
C ILE A 170 3.57 7.08 -2.09
N GLU A 171 2.75 6.09 -1.78
CA GLU A 171 2.91 4.72 -2.27
C GLU A 171 2.37 4.60 -3.70
N MET A 172 3.16 3.99 -4.59
CA MET A 172 2.79 3.70 -5.98
C MET A 172 2.84 2.20 -6.26
N GLY A 173 1.72 1.67 -6.73
CA GLY A 173 1.55 0.31 -7.23
C GLY A 173 1.45 0.30 -8.74
N ALA A 174 1.85 -0.80 -9.35
CA ALA A 174 1.66 -1.03 -10.78
C ALA A 174 1.55 -2.53 -11.05
N ASN A 175 0.74 -2.85 -12.04
CA ASN A 175 0.50 -4.17 -12.61
C ASN A 175 1.05 -4.27 -14.04
N HIS A 176 1.18 -3.15 -14.74
CA HIS A 176 1.69 -3.09 -16.13
C HIS A 176 2.71 -1.96 -16.30
N ALA A 177 3.50 -2.05 -17.38
CA ALA A 177 4.44 -1.00 -17.77
C ALA A 177 3.70 0.31 -18.09
N GLY A 178 4.34 1.45 -17.82
CA GLY A 178 3.79 2.80 -18.02
C GLY A 178 2.82 3.27 -16.94
N GLU A 179 2.37 2.40 -16.01
CA GLU A 179 1.55 2.83 -14.87
C GLU A 179 2.36 3.67 -13.88
N ILE A 180 3.59 3.25 -13.54
CA ILE A 180 4.45 4.03 -12.62
C ILE A 180 4.83 5.37 -13.26
N ALA A 181 5.16 5.40 -14.55
CA ALA A 181 5.45 6.63 -15.28
C ALA A 181 4.31 7.66 -15.16
N ARG A 182 3.05 7.21 -15.30
CA ARG A 182 1.87 8.07 -15.14
C ARG A 182 1.70 8.56 -13.70
N LEU A 183 1.90 7.69 -12.72
CA LEU A 183 1.79 8.07 -11.30
C LEU A 183 2.85 9.08 -10.89
N VAL A 184 4.10 8.89 -11.33
CA VAL A 184 5.18 9.80 -10.96
C VAL A 184 5.08 11.14 -11.68
N ASP A 185 4.52 11.21 -12.90
CA ASP A 185 4.24 12.49 -13.56
C ASP A 185 3.17 13.32 -12.80
N ILE A 186 2.22 12.65 -12.14
CA ILE A 186 1.25 13.31 -11.26
C ILE A 186 1.93 13.82 -9.98
N VAL A 187 2.78 13.00 -9.34
CA VAL A 187 3.33 13.28 -8.01
C VAL A 187 4.54 14.23 -8.03
N ARG A 188 5.42 14.11 -9.04
CA ARG A 188 6.68 14.88 -9.17
C ARG A 188 7.51 14.93 -7.87
N PRO A 189 7.96 13.77 -7.34
CA PRO A 189 8.60 13.69 -6.03
C PRO A 189 10.03 14.25 -6.00
N ASP A 190 10.48 14.65 -4.81
CA ASP A 190 11.87 14.99 -4.51
C ASP A 190 12.72 13.75 -4.22
N VAL A 191 12.10 12.69 -3.70
CA VAL A 191 12.75 11.41 -3.44
C VAL A 191 11.92 10.28 -4.00
N ALA A 192 12.51 9.42 -4.82
CA ALA A 192 11.88 8.25 -5.39
C ALA A 192 12.62 6.99 -4.93
N LEU A 193 11.90 6.06 -4.30
CA LEU A 193 12.45 4.87 -3.68
C LEU A 193 11.89 3.60 -4.32
N ILE A 194 12.78 2.68 -4.71
CA ILE A 194 12.42 1.30 -5.04
C ILE A 194 12.87 0.39 -3.90
N THR A 195 11.93 -0.29 -3.25
CA THR A 195 12.25 -1.16 -2.11
C THR A 195 12.97 -2.45 -2.51
N ASN A 196 12.53 -3.09 -3.60
CA ASN A 196 13.12 -4.30 -4.21
C ASN A 196 12.39 -4.67 -5.51
N ILE A 197 13.08 -5.44 -6.35
CA ILE A 197 12.55 -6.16 -7.50
C ILE A 197 12.36 -7.63 -7.13
N GLY A 198 11.18 -8.17 -7.42
CA GLY A 198 10.80 -9.54 -7.07
C GLY A 198 9.64 -10.02 -7.92
N ARG A 199 9.16 -11.24 -7.66
CA ARG A 199 8.12 -11.93 -8.44
C ARG A 199 6.72 -11.54 -7.96
N ALA A 200 6.36 -10.27 -8.16
CA ALA A 200 5.00 -9.77 -7.94
C ALA A 200 4.38 -9.34 -9.27
N HIS A 201 3.09 -9.61 -9.49
CA HIS A 201 2.37 -9.23 -10.72
C HIS A 201 3.03 -9.76 -12.01
N LEU A 202 3.62 -10.96 -11.96
CA LEU A 202 4.45 -11.49 -13.04
C LEU A 202 3.69 -11.60 -14.38
N GLU A 203 2.39 -11.86 -14.31
CA GLU A 203 1.49 -11.93 -15.47
C GLU A 203 1.44 -10.61 -16.26
N GLY A 204 1.32 -9.46 -15.58
CA GLY A 204 1.20 -8.16 -16.23
C GLY A 204 2.52 -7.59 -16.76
N PHE A 205 3.65 -8.00 -16.17
CA PHE A 205 4.99 -7.52 -16.57
C PHE A 205 5.77 -8.50 -17.45
N GLY A 206 5.33 -9.75 -17.56
CA GLY A 206 5.94 -10.81 -18.37
C GLY A 206 7.23 -11.41 -17.78
N SER A 207 8.12 -10.62 -17.17
CA SER A 207 9.36 -11.10 -16.57
C SER A 207 9.80 -10.24 -15.38
N VAL A 208 10.71 -10.76 -14.55
CA VAL A 208 11.29 -9.99 -13.43
C VAL A 208 12.10 -8.78 -13.92
N GLU A 209 12.76 -8.91 -15.07
CA GLU A 209 13.40 -7.76 -15.74
C GLU A 209 12.38 -6.72 -16.22
N GLY A 210 11.23 -7.16 -16.74
CA GLY A 210 10.11 -6.28 -17.08
C GLY A 210 9.60 -5.52 -15.85
N ILE A 211 9.51 -6.19 -14.70
CA ILE A 211 9.19 -5.57 -13.40
C ILE A 211 10.25 -4.52 -13.03
N ALA A 212 11.54 -4.83 -13.19
CA ALA A 212 12.63 -3.88 -12.90
C ALA A 212 12.49 -2.60 -13.75
N ARG A 213 12.36 -2.75 -15.07
CA ARG A 213 12.22 -1.61 -15.99
C ARG A 213 10.99 -0.77 -15.67
N ALA A 214 9.84 -1.41 -15.46
CA ALA A 214 8.60 -0.70 -15.16
C ALA A 214 8.64 0.02 -13.80
N LYS A 215 9.30 -0.55 -12.78
CA LYS A 215 9.45 0.11 -11.47
C LYS A 215 10.46 1.26 -11.53
N SER A 216 11.50 1.14 -12.35
CA SER A 216 12.47 2.20 -12.59
C SER A 216 11.88 3.44 -13.27
N GLU A 217 10.67 3.35 -13.86
CA GLU A 217 9.93 4.53 -14.36
C GLU A 217 9.73 5.58 -13.26
N ILE A 218 9.75 5.20 -11.97
CA ILE A 218 9.60 6.12 -10.84
C ILE A 218 10.69 7.20 -10.81
N PHE A 219 11.87 6.94 -11.38
CA PHE A 219 12.96 7.95 -11.41
C PHE A 219 12.76 9.01 -12.50
N GLY A 220 11.91 8.73 -13.50
CA GLY A 220 11.65 9.65 -14.61
C GLY A 220 10.84 10.89 -14.22
N GLY A 221 10.15 10.85 -13.08
CA GLY A 221 9.36 11.98 -12.58
C GLY A 221 10.01 12.78 -11.44
N LEU A 222 11.25 12.47 -11.06
CA LEU A 222 11.99 13.23 -10.05
C LEU A 222 12.11 14.71 -10.43
N THR A 223 12.17 15.57 -9.41
CA THR A 223 12.57 16.98 -9.56
C THR A 223 14.04 17.09 -10.02
N GLU A 224 14.47 18.28 -10.44
CA GLU A 224 15.83 18.51 -10.98
C GLU A 224 16.93 18.12 -9.98
N ASP A 225 16.74 18.45 -8.70
CA ASP A 225 17.64 18.09 -7.59
C ASP A 225 17.19 16.82 -6.85
N GLY A 226 16.35 16.00 -7.48
CA GLY A 226 15.74 14.84 -6.85
C GLY A 226 16.69 13.66 -6.61
N TYR A 227 16.33 12.82 -5.65
CA TYR A 227 17.10 11.63 -5.26
C TYR A 227 16.41 10.32 -5.64
N ALA A 228 17.11 9.46 -6.37
CA ALA A 228 16.81 8.05 -6.52
C ALA A 228 17.39 7.25 -5.35
N VAL A 229 16.55 6.44 -4.69
CA VAL A 229 16.96 5.56 -3.60
C VAL A 229 16.85 4.11 -4.03
N ILE A 230 17.98 3.40 -4.01
CA ILE A 230 18.16 2.09 -4.64
C ILE A 230 18.69 1.06 -3.64
N ASN A 231 18.16 -0.16 -3.68
CA ASN A 231 18.73 -1.28 -2.95
C ASN A 231 19.99 -1.79 -3.67
N ALA A 232 21.17 -1.60 -3.07
CA ALA A 232 22.46 -2.01 -3.62
C ALA A 232 22.60 -3.54 -3.75
N ASP A 233 21.85 -4.30 -2.95
CA ASP A 233 21.90 -5.78 -2.95
C ASP A 233 20.94 -6.42 -3.96
N ASP A 234 20.14 -5.61 -4.68
CA ASP A 234 19.15 -6.13 -5.62
C ASP A 234 19.82 -6.63 -6.91
N ASP A 235 19.39 -7.79 -7.41
CA ASP A 235 19.89 -8.38 -8.67
C ASP A 235 19.73 -7.42 -9.87
N TYR A 236 18.79 -6.47 -9.78
CA TYR A 236 18.51 -5.47 -10.81
C TYR A 236 18.99 -4.05 -10.44
N ALA A 237 19.89 -3.92 -9.46
CA ALA A 237 20.45 -2.63 -9.05
C ALA A 237 21.04 -1.84 -10.24
N ASP A 238 21.73 -2.50 -11.17
CA ASP A 238 22.32 -1.83 -12.34
C ASP A 238 21.26 -1.25 -13.29
N VAL A 239 20.11 -1.93 -13.45
CA VAL A 239 18.98 -1.40 -14.23
C VAL A 239 18.42 -0.15 -13.57
N MET A 240 18.32 -0.16 -12.23
CA MET A 240 17.85 0.99 -11.46
C MET A 240 18.85 2.16 -11.54
N ARG A 241 20.16 1.90 -11.40
CA ARG A 241 21.22 2.90 -11.54
C ARG A 241 21.22 3.54 -12.92
N GLN A 242 21.07 2.74 -13.97
CA GLN A 242 20.99 3.25 -15.34
C GLN A 242 19.78 4.17 -15.53
N ALA A 243 18.62 3.80 -14.99
CA ALA A 243 17.42 4.62 -15.05
C ALA A 243 17.48 5.89 -14.18
N ALA A 244 18.35 5.91 -13.17
CA ALA A 244 18.58 7.05 -12.27
C ALA A 244 19.78 7.91 -12.66
N ALA A 245 20.44 7.64 -13.80
CA ALA A 245 21.71 8.28 -14.18
C ALA A 245 21.63 9.82 -14.34
N HIS A 246 20.42 10.37 -14.48
CA HIS A 246 20.16 11.81 -14.61
C HIS A 246 19.91 12.53 -13.27
N CYS A 247 19.93 11.84 -12.13
CA CYS A 247 19.59 12.41 -10.82
C CYS A 247 20.59 12.00 -9.73
N HIS A 248 20.45 12.57 -8.53
CA HIS A 248 21.24 12.13 -7.40
C HIS A 248 20.83 10.72 -6.98
N THR A 249 21.79 9.90 -6.53
CA THR A 249 21.52 8.53 -6.09
C THR A 249 21.96 8.35 -4.65
N ARG A 250 21.17 7.61 -3.87
CA ARG A 250 21.53 7.11 -2.55
C ARG A 250 21.20 5.63 -2.43
N GLU A 251 22.16 4.85 -1.96
CA GLU A 251 22.02 3.39 -1.90
C GLU A 251 21.87 2.86 -0.47
N PHE A 252 21.03 1.85 -0.30
CA PHE A 252 20.88 1.11 0.94
C PHE A 252 21.10 -0.39 0.72
N GLY A 253 21.51 -1.12 1.75
CA GLY A 253 21.73 -2.56 1.64
C GLY A 253 22.68 -3.08 2.70
N LEU A 254 23.03 -4.36 2.61
CA LEU A 254 24.09 -5.00 3.39
C LEU A 254 25.45 -4.84 2.70
N SER A 255 25.46 -4.53 1.39
CA SER A 255 26.66 -4.26 0.61
C SER A 255 27.55 -3.21 1.30
N PRO A 256 28.88 -3.43 1.35
CA PRO A 256 29.84 -2.43 1.83
C PRO A 256 29.84 -1.11 1.03
N SER A 257 29.27 -1.10 -0.18
CA SER A 257 29.16 0.10 -1.02
C SER A 257 27.92 0.95 -0.72
N ALA A 258 26.99 0.48 0.11
CA ALA A 258 25.75 1.22 0.40
C ALA A 258 26.00 2.41 1.34
N ASP A 259 25.34 3.55 1.07
CA ASP A 259 25.37 4.75 1.92
C ASP A 259 24.67 4.53 3.26
N VAL A 260 23.65 3.66 3.26
CA VAL A 260 22.98 3.15 4.46
C VAL A 260 23.19 1.64 4.52
N GLN A 261 24.25 1.26 5.22
CA GLN A 261 24.71 -0.12 5.31
C GLN A 261 24.12 -0.84 6.52
N GLY A 262 23.33 -1.89 6.30
CA GLY A 262 22.90 -2.79 7.36
C GLY A 262 24.06 -3.65 7.90
N VAL A 263 24.09 -3.84 9.21
CA VAL A 263 25.06 -4.69 9.89
C VAL A 263 24.37 -5.99 10.29
N PRO A 264 24.82 -7.16 9.78
CA PRO A 264 24.25 -8.45 10.15
C PRO A 264 24.29 -8.70 11.67
N GLY A 265 23.21 -9.20 12.24
CA GLY A 265 23.11 -9.47 13.68
C GLY A 265 21.66 -9.61 14.16
N SER A 266 21.47 -9.63 15.48
CA SER A 266 20.13 -9.55 16.07
C SER A 266 19.61 -8.11 16.06
N GLY A 267 18.36 -7.94 15.61
CA GLY A 267 17.71 -6.63 15.54
C GLY A 267 18.15 -5.79 14.34
N LEU A 268 17.81 -4.50 14.37
CA LEU A 268 18.20 -3.52 13.34
C LEU A 268 19.49 -2.83 13.79
N ASN A 269 20.58 -3.09 13.07
CA ASN A 269 21.85 -2.38 13.24
C ASN A 269 22.29 -1.86 11.86
N PHE A 270 22.79 -0.63 11.80
CA PHE A 270 23.22 -0.05 10.54
C PHE A 270 24.29 1.02 10.71
N ARG A 271 24.96 1.34 9.61
CA ARG A 271 25.98 2.39 9.50
C ARG A 271 25.58 3.36 8.40
N THR A 272 25.73 4.65 8.66
CA THR A 272 25.53 5.70 7.67
C THR A 272 26.25 6.96 8.12
N MET A 273 26.73 7.78 7.19
CA MET A 273 27.49 9.01 7.48
C MET A 273 28.66 8.79 8.44
N GLY A 274 29.35 7.64 8.34
CA GLY A 274 30.47 7.29 9.20
C GLY A 274 30.11 6.89 10.65
N GLN A 275 28.82 6.88 11.01
CA GLN A 275 28.32 6.55 12.35
C GLN A 275 27.63 5.18 12.35
N SER A 276 27.50 4.57 13.53
CA SER A 276 26.80 3.28 13.72
C SER A 276 25.60 3.48 14.64
N PHE A 277 24.50 2.82 14.32
CA PHE A 277 23.21 2.95 14.99
C PHE A 277 22.59 1.59 15.28
N SER A 278 21.91 1.49 16.43
CA SER A 278 21.25 0.27 16.93
C SER A 278 19.92 0.61 17.63
N PRO A 279 18.90 1.08 16.90
CA PRO A 279 17.61 1.44 17.50
C PRO A 279 16.86 0.22 18.03
N HIS A 280 15.99 0.45 19.02
CA HIS A 280 15.03 -0.57 19.43
C HIS A 280 13.90 -0.72 18.40
N PHE A 281 14.12 -1.57 17.40
CA PHE A 281 13.17 -1.79 16.30
C PHE A 281 12.22 -2.97 16.56
N GLN A 282 10.91 -2.72 16.55
CA GLN A 282 9.89 -3.71 16.96
C GLN A 282 9.51 -4.70 15.85
N LEU A 283 9.69 -4.32 14.58
CA LEU A 283 9.34 -5.19 13.46
C LEU A 283 10.35 -6.34 13.36
N SER A 284 9.85 -7.54 13.07
CA SER A 284 10.66 -8.76 13.02
C SER A 284 10.97 -9.18 11.60
N GLY A 285 12.10 -9.86 11.43
CA GLY A 285 12.54 -10.42 10.15
C GLY A 285 13.45 -9.49 9.36
N ASP A 286 14.41 -10.08 8.65
CA ASP A 286 15.51 -9.35 8.00
C ASP A 286 15.00 -8.40 6.91
N HIS A 287 13.90 -8.77 6.23
CA HIS A 287 13.24 -7.91 5.26
C HIS A 287 12.69 -6.61 5.87
N ASN A 288 12.27 -6.61 7.14
CA ASN A 288 11.88 -5.38 7.83
C ASN A 288 13.09 -4.55 8.24
N GLY A 289 14.23 -5.19 8.50
CA GLY A 289 15.51 -4.49 8.61
C GLY A 289 15.84 -3.76 7.31
N MET A 290 15.74 -4.44 6.17
CA MET A 290 15.94 -3.84 4.85
C MET A 290 14.96 -2.70 4.56
N ASN A 291 13.68 -2.85 4.91
CA ASN A 291 12.68 -1.77 4.82
C ASN A 291 13.07 -0.54 5.66
N ALA A 292 13.67 -0.75 6.85
CA ALA A 292 14.15 0.34 7.67
C ALA A 292 15.37 1.04 7.06
N LEU A 293 16.32 0.30 6.46
CA LEU A 293 17.44 0.89 5.74
C LEU A 293 16.97 1.76 4.57
N ALA A 294 15.99 1.26 3.81
CA ALA A 294 15.36 1.98 2.71
C ALA A 294 14.72 3.30 3.19
N ALA A 295 14.00 3.24 4.32
CA ALA A 295 13.38 4.42 4.92
C ALA A 295 14.42 5.44 5.42
N VAL A 296 15.49 4.99 6.07
CA VAL A 296 16.59 5.86 6.52
C VAL A 296 17.26 6.53 5.33
N ALA A 297 17.56 5.79 4.26
CA ALA A 297 18.13 6.37 3.05
C ALA A 297 17.22 7.45 2.44
N ALA A 298 15.91 7.19 2.36
CA ALA A 298 14.96 8.15 1.81
C ALA A 298 14.82 9.44 2.62
N VAL A 299 14.74 9.35 3.96
CA VAL A 299 14.63 10.57 4.79
C VAL A 299 15.94 11.34 4.86
N GLN A 300 17.09 10.67 4.71
CA GLN A 300 18.39 11.36 4.64
C GLN A 300 18.54 12.22 3.37
N CYS A 301 17.83 11.88 2.28
CA CYS A 301 17.77 12.73 1.08
C CYS A 301 17.00 14.04 1.31
N LEU A 302 16.19 14.12 2.37
CA LEU A 302 15.51 15.34 2.82
C LEU A 302 16.23 16.01 4.01
N ASP A 303 17.52 15.72 4.20
CA ASP A 303 18.34 16.23 5.31
C ASP A 303 17.78 15.94 6.72
N ILE A 304 16.99 14.87 6.87
CA ILE A 304 16.49 14.46 8.19
C ILE A 304 17.63 13.89 9.03
N GLN A 305 17.84 14.52 10.18
CA GLN A 305 18.98 14.24 11.06
C GLN A 305 18.82 12.94 11.86
N ALA A 306 19.95 12.39 12.30
CA ALA A 306 20.00 11.12 13.01
C ALA A 306 19.12 11.01 14.26
N PRO A 307 19.03 12.02 15.15
CA PRO A 307 18.13 11.95 16.29
C PRO A 307 16.67 11.72 15.88
N THR A 308 16.24 12.31 14.77
CA THR A 308 14.86 12.22 14.26
C THR A 308 14.55 10.84 13.72
N PHE A 309 15.38 10.30 12.81
CA PHE A 309 15.11 8.97 12.26
C PHE A 309 15.28 7.86 13.31
N MET A 310 16.17 8.04 14.29
CA MET A 310 16.30 7.10 15.40
C MET A 310 15.03 7.07 16.25
N ALA A 311 14.52 8.23 16.68
CA ALA A 311 13.27 8.33 17.43
C ALA A 311 12.07 7.74 16.65
N GLY A 312 12.01 8.02 15.34
CA GLY A 312 10.98 7.46 14.47
C GLY A 312 11.03 5.94 14.37
N LEU A 313 12.22 5.35 14.15
CA LEU A 313 12.41 3.91 14.05
C LEU A 313 11.94 3.16 15.31
N GLU A 314 12.16 3.74 16.50
CA GLU A 314 11.74 3.14 17.78
C GLU A 314 10.23 3.19 18.01
N GLN A 315 9.52 4.08 17.32
CA GLN A 315 8.06 4.23 17.41
C GLN A 315 7.30 3.43 16.36
N VAL A 316 8.00 2.83 15.38
CA VAL A 316 7.35 2.02 14.33
C VAL A 316 6.52 0.91 14.96
N ARG A 317 5.33 0.71 14.40
CA ARG A 317 4.40 -0.37 14.75
C ARG A 317 4.12 -1.22 13.51
N SER A 318 3.71 -2.47 13.73
CA SER A 318 3.32 -3.36 12.64
C SER A 318 2.08 -2.82 11.92
N VAL A 319 2.11 -2.85 10.59
CA VAL A 319 0.95 -2.54 9.75
C VAL A 319 -0.04 -3.70 9.83
N PRO A 320 -1.36 -3.44 9.95
CA PRO A 320 -2.35 -4.51 9.98
C PRO A 320 -2.20 -5.49 8.80
N GLY A 321 -2.15 -6.78 9.13
CA GLY A 321 -1.98 -7.84 8.13
C GLY A 321 -0.59 -7.92 7.46
N ARG A 322 0.46 -7.32 8.04
CA ARG A 322 1.86 -7.39 7.59
C ARG A 322 2.75 -7.92 8.72
N LEU A 323 2.83 -9.24 8.87
CA LEU A 323 3.50 -9.94 9.98
C LEU A 323 3.11 -9.39 11.37
N GLU A 324 1.85 -9.00 11.50
CA GLU A 324 1.32 -8.42 12.73
C GLU A 324 1.14 -9.53 13.78
N LYS A 325 1.80 -9.38 14.93
CA LYS A 325 1.71 -10.35 16.02
C LYS A 325 0.41 -10.13 16.80
N LYS A 326 -0.40 -11.17 16.92
CA LYS A 326 -1.69 -11.16 17.62
C LYS A 326 -1.78 -12.30 18.64
N PRO A 327 -2.55 -12.12 19.73
CA PRO A 327 -2.91 -13.25 20.57
C PRO A 327 -3.84 -14.21 19.81
N GLY A 328 -3.59 -15.51 19.93
CA GLY A 328 -4.45 -16.58 19.44
C GLY A 328 -5.29 -17.21 20.55
N ARG A 329 -6.30 -17.99 20.16
CA ARG A 329 -7.08 -18.82 21.08
C ARG A 329 -6.17 -19.77 21.86
N ASP A 330 -6.63 -20.13 23.06
CA ASP A 330 -6.04 -21.17 23.90
C ASP A 330 -4.54 -20.96 24.23
N GLY A 331 -4.09 -19.69 24.20
CA GLY A 331 -2.70 -19.32 24.48
C GLY A 331 -1.76 -19.42 23.28
N ALA A 332 -2.27 -19.69 22.07
CA ALA A 332 -1.48 -19.68 20.85
C ALA A 332 -1.01 -18.27 20.47
N LYS A 333 0.04 -18.19 19.64
CA LYS A 333 0.50 -16.97 18.98
C LYS A 333 -0.01 -16.94 17.54
N LEU A 334 -0.52 -15.80 17.09
CA LEU A 334 -0.90 -15.56 15.70
C LEU A 334 0.04 -14.56 15.05
N ILE A 335 0.38 -14.80 13.78
CA ILE A 335 1.06 -13.86 12.91
C ILE A 335 0.13 -13.61 11.73
N ASP A 336 -0.44 -12.42 11.69
CA ASP A 336 -1.33 -11.97 10.63
C ASP A 336 -0.50 -11.34 9.50
N ASP A 337 -0.37 -12.06 8.40
CA ASP A 337 0.29 -11.61 7.17
C ASP A 337 -0.66 -11.71 5.96
N THR A 338 -1.93 -11.38 6.21
CA THR A 338 -3.05 -11.62 5.29
C THR A 338 -3.31 -10.50 4.28
N TYR A 339 -2.54 -9.40 4.32
CA TYR A 339 -2.79 -8.26 3.43
C TYR A 339 -2.66 -8.64 1.95
N ASN A 340 -1.58 -9.35 1.58
CA ASN A 340 -1.38 -9.89 0.24
C ASN A 340 -0.31 -11.00 0.27
N ALA A 341 -0.19 -11.76 -0.83
CA ALA A 341 0.82 -12.80 -0.97
C ALA A 341 1.32 -12.94 -2.40
N ASN A 342 2.64 -13.09 -2.52
CA ASN A 342 3.38 -13.50 -3.70
C ASN A 342 4.47 -14.50 -3.27
N PRO A 343 5.16 -15.19 -4.21
CA PRO A 343 6.13 -16.23 -3.87
C PRO A 343 7.23 -15.77 -2.90
N ASP A 344 7.78 -14.57 -3.10
CA ASP A 344 8.91 -14.09 -2.31
C ASP A 344 8.48 -13.69 -0.89
N SER A 345 7.38 -12.94 -0.75
CA SER A 345 6.83 -12.60 0.57
C SER A 345 6.34 -13.83 1.33
N ALA A 346 5.81 -14.84 0.65
CA ALA A 346 5.39 -16.08 1.29
C ALA A 346 6.57 -16.92 1.77
N ARG A 347 7.68 -16.93 1.01
CA ARG A 347 8.94 -17.53 1.45
C ARG A 347 9.48 -16.82 2.70
N GLN A 348 9.47 -15.48 2.72
CA GLN A 348 9.88 -14.69 3.89
C GLN A 348 9.00 -14.99 5.12
N ALA A 349 7.69 -15.14 4.95
CA ALA A 349 6.79 -15.51 6.02
C ALA A 349 7.12 -16.90 6.61
N VAL A 350 7.46 -17.88 5.76
CA VAL A 350 7.97 -19.19 6.21
C VAL A 350 9.25 -19.02 7.03
N ASP A 351 10.20 -18.20 6.58
CA ASP A 351 11.46 -17.98 7.30
C ASP A 351 11.26 -17.29 8.66
N VAL A 352 10.31 -16.37 8.76
CA VAL A 352 9.90 -15.76 10.04
C VAL A 352 9.31 -16.80 10.96
N LEU A 353 8.34 -17.59 10.49
CA LEU A 353 7.67 -18.61 11.29
C LEU A 353 8.64 -19.71 11.76
N ALA A 354 9.61 -20.09 10.92
CA ALA A 354 10.60 -21.11 11.24
C ALA A 354 11.52 -20.74 12.41
N ARG A 355 11.65 -19.44 12.75
CA ARG A 355 12.45 -18.94 13.88
C ARG A 355 11.73 -19.04 15.23
N TYR A 356 10.44 -19.38 15.26
CA TYR A 356 9.69 -19.51 16.51
C TYR A 356 9.94 -20.87 17.15
N ASP A 357 10.01 -20.90 18.47
CA ASP A 357 10.01 -22.14 19.24
C ASP A 357 8.63 -22.79 19.28
N GLY A 358 8.61 -24.09 19.56
CA GLY A 358 7.37 -24.87 19.69
C GLY A 358 6.79 -25.29 18.35
N THR A 359 5.47 -25.44 18.31
CA THR A 359 4.75 -25.96 17.13
C THR A 359 4.42 -24.81 16.17
N ARG A 360 4.79 -24.95 14.90
CA ARG A 360 4.68 -23.89 13.88
C ARG A 360 3.77 -24.33 12.75
N TYR A 361 2.65 -23.62 12.59
CA TYR A 361 1.66 -23.88 11.56
C TYR A 361 1.58 -22.73 10.56
N LEU A 362 1.63 -23.07 9.27
CA LEU A 362 1.34 -22.14 8.19
C LEU A 362 -0.10 -22.35 7.71
N VAL A 363 -0.85 -21.27 7.57
CA VAL A 363 -2.16 -21.24 6.92
C VAL A 363 -2.06 -20.38 5.67
N LEU A 364 -2.34 -20.97 4.52
CA LEU A 364 -2.09 -20.36 3.22
C LEU A 364 -3.34 -20.37 2.34
N GLY A 365 -3.78 -19.18 1.94
CA GLY A 365 -4.70 -19.00 0.81
C GLY A 365 -3.93 -18.85 -0.51
N ASP A 366 -4.65 -18.88 -1.62
CA ASP A 366 -4.06 -18.71 -2.95
C ASP A 366 -3.30 -17.37 -3.09
N MET A 367 -2.13 -17.42 -3.72
CA MET A 367 -1.42 -16.26 -4.27
C MET A 367 -2.01 -15.93 -5.64
N ALA A 368 -2.13 -14.64 -5.96
CA ALA A 368 -2.76 -14.15 -7.19
C ALA A 368 -1.73 -13.64 -8.22
N GLU A 369 -2.17 -13.45 -9.47
CA GLU A 369 -1.42 -12.75 -10.55
C GLU A 369 -0.05 -13.38 -10.87
N LEU A 370 0.01 -14.72 -10.83
CA LEU A 370 1.21 -15.51 -11.09
C LEU A 370 1.24 -16.12 -12.51
N GLY A 371 0.17 -15.96 -13.29
CA GLY A 371 0.04 -16.56 -14.61
C GLY A 371 0.09 -18.10 -14.61
N PRO A 372 0.50 -18.73 -15.73
CA PRO A 372 0.50 -20.19 -15.91
C PRO A 372 1.36 -20.97 -14.90
N ASP A 373 2.39 -20.33 -14.32
CA ASP A 373 3.30 -20.94 -13.36
C ASP A 373 2.73 -21.02 -11.94
N ALA A 374 1.53 -20.49 -11.70
CA ALA A 374 0.91 -20.46 -10.37
C ALA A 374 0.94 -21.81 -9.64
N PRO A 375 0.57 -22.96 -10.25
CA PRO A 375 0.62 -24.26 -9.57
C PRO A 375 2.04 -24.65 -9.10
N VAL A 376 3.05 -24.41 -9.95
CA VAL A 376 4.45 -24.74 -9.67
C VAL A 376 5.00 -23.85 -8.55
N LEU A 377 4.67 -22.56 -8.58
CA LEU A 377 5.10 -21.60 -7.55
C LEU A 377 4.51 -21.93 -6.18
N HIS A 378 3.23 -22.34 -6.11
CA HIS A 378 2.62 -22.83 -4.87
C HIS A 378 3.28 -24.13 -4.38
N ALA A 379 3.52 -25.10 -5.27
CA ALA A 379 4.20 -26.34 -4.92
C ALA A 379 5.61 -26.09 -4.34
N ARG A 380 6.38 -25.18 -4.95
CA ARG A 380 7.71 -24.78 -4.45
C ARG A 380 7.64 -24.21 -3.04
N LEU A 381 6.65 -23.36 -2.75
CA LEU A 381 6.45 -22.81 -1.40
C LEU A 381 6.13 -23.90 -0.37
N GLY A 382 5.25 -24.85 -0.73
CA GLY A 382 4.94 -26.00 0.13
C GLY A 382 6.16 -26.88 0.44
N ALA A 383 6.96 -27.19 -0.58
CA ALA A 383 8.22 -27.92 -0.40
C ALA A 383 9.22 -27.14 0.47
N TYR A 384 9.30 -25.81 0.29
CA TYR A 384 10.16 -24.95 1.11
C TYR A 384 9.73 -24.91 2.57
N ALA A 385 8.43 -24.74 2.85
CA ALA A 385 7.88 -24.81 4.20
C ALA A 385 8.25 -26.13 4.92
N ARG A 386 8.21 -27.25 4.20
CA ARG A 386 8.67 -28.54 4.72
C ARG A 386 10.17 -28.55 4.98
N GLN A 387 10.98 -28.05 4.05
CA GLN A 387 12.44 -27.97 4.19
C GLN A 387 12.86 -27.12 5.40
N ARG A 388 12.12 -26.06 5.72
CA ARG A 388 12.32 -25.22 6.92
C ARG A 388 11.79 -25.85 8.20
N GLY A 389 11.24 -27.07 8.11
CA GLY A 389 10.85 -27.89 9.24
C GLY A 389 9.57 -27.43 9.92
N LEU A 390 8.65 -26.76 9.22
CA LEU A 390 7.34 -26.41 9.80
C LEU A 390 6.53 -27.67 10.14
N ASP A 391 5.73 -27.59 11.20
CA ASP A 391 5.03 -28.74 11.78
C ASP A 391 3.69 -29.04 11.08
N GLY A 392 3.13 -28.07 10.35
CA GLY A 392 1.91 -28.28 9.57
C GLY A 392 1.59 -27.14 8.59
N LEU A 393 0.78 -27.48 7.59
CA LEU A 393 0.32 -26.57 6.53
C LEU A 393 -1.17 -26.77 6.26
N TRP A 394 -1.96 -25.73 6.49
CA TRP A 394 -3.39 -25.67 6.14
C TRP A 394 -3.57 -24.78 4.92
N THR A 395 -4.33 -25.24 3.94
CA THR A 395 -4.52 -24.49 2.69
C THR A 395 -5.99 -24.39 2.32
N THR A 396 -6.38 -23.28 1.69
CA THR A 396 -7.72 -23.06 1.15
C THR A 396 -7.65 -22.33 -0.18
N GLY A 397 -8.26 -22.90 -1.21
CA GLY A 397 -8.22 -22.39 -2.58
C GLY A 397 -7.52 -23.32 -3.58
N PRO A 398 -7.93 -23.29 -4.86
CA PRO A 398 -7.49 -24.26 -5.86
C PRO A 398 -5.96 -24.29 -6.04
N LEU A 399 -5.28 -23.15 -6.01
CA LEU A 399 -3.83 -23.08 -6.26
C LEU A 399 -3.00 -23.52 -5.04
N SER A 400 -3.41 -23.13 -3.83
CA SER A 400 -2.74 -23.49 -2.58
C SER A 400 -2.81 -25.00 -2.29
N SER A 401 -3.74 -25.74 -2.90
CA SER A 401 -3.75 -27.21 -2.88
C SER A 401 -2.43 -27.82 -3.39
N HIS A 402 -1.74 -27.17 -4.32
CA HIS A 402 -0.43 -27.61 -4.81
C HIS A 402 0.66 -27.47 -3.74
N ALA A 403 0.60 -26.42 -2.91
CA ALA A 403 1.50 -26.24 -1.77
C ALA A 403 1.30 -27.37 -0.74
N GLN A 404 0.04 -27.70 -0.44
CA GLN A 404 -0.27 -28.81 0.48
C GLN A 404 0.30 -30.14 -0.01
N LYS A 405 0.09 -30.49 -1.28
CA LYS A 405 0.60 -31.74 -1.87
C LYS A 405 2.12 -31.84 -1.75
N ALA A 406 2.83 -30.76 -2.07
CA ALA A 406 4.28 -30.70 -1.98
C ALA A 406 4.81 -30.75 -0.53
N PHE A 407 4.08 -30.16 0.42
CA PHE A 407 4.43 -30.17 1.84
C PHE A 407 4.26 -31.56 2.47
N ALA A 408 3.14 -32.25 2.20
CA ALA A 408 2.86 -33.57 2.76
C ALA A 408 3.88 -34.63 2.30
N GLY A 409 4.27 -34.58 1.02
CA GLY A 409 5.13 -35.60 0.41
C GLY A 409 4.58 -37.02 0.62
N ASN A 410 5.46 -37.98 0.91
CA ASN A 410 5.10 -39.39 1.16
C ASN A 410 4.91 -39.74 2.65
N THR A 411 4.84 -38.74 3.53
CA THR A 411 4.77 -38.92 4.98
C THR A 411 3.45 -38.39 5.54
N PRO A 412 2.92 -38.96 6.63
CA PRO A 412 1.66 -38.52 7.25
C PRO A 412 1.82 -37.24 8.10
N LEU A 413 2.50 -36.22 7.57
CA LEU A 413 2.56 -34.89 8.20
C LEU A 413 1.30 -34.07 7.88
N ALA A 414 0.99 -33.10 8.74
CA ALA A 414 -0.24 -32.30 8.77
C ALA A 414 -0.35 -31.26 7.63
N GLY A 415 -0.18 -31.69 6.38
CA GLY A 415 -0.57 -30.92 5.20
C GLY A 415 -2.04 -31.19 4.89
N ARG A 416 -2.93 -30.21 5.11
CA ARG A 416 -4.38 -30.34 4.87
C ARG A 416 -4.90 -29.27 3.92
N HIS A 417 -5.74 -29.68 3.00
CA HIS A 417 -6.39 -28.80 2.03
C HIS A 417 -7.89 -28.80 2.26
N PHE A 418 -8.50 -27.63 2.14
CA PHE A 418 -9.93 -27.40 2.33
C PHE A 418 -10.49 -26.62 1.15
N THR A 419 -11.73 -26.91 0.79
CA THR A 419 -12.48 -26.22 -0.26
C THR A 419 -13.06 -24.89 0.22
N ASP A 420 -13.19 -24.71 1.54
CA ASP A 420 -13.73 -23.51 2.16
C ASP A 420 -13.00 -23.19 3.48
N GLN A 421 -13.07 -21.91 3.86
CA GLN A 421 -12.41 -21.41 5.07
C GLN A 421 -13.06 -21.90 6.35
N GLU A 422 -14.36 -22.21 6.38
CA GLU A 422 -15.04 -22.63 7.60
C GLU A 422 -14.54 -23.99 8.08
N ALA A 423 -14.42 -24.95 7.16
CA ALA A 423 -13.85 -26.26 7.43
C ALA A 423 -12.39 -26.17 7.86
N LEU A 424 -11.60 -25.30 7.21
CA LEU A 424 -10.21 -25.03 7.61
C LEU A 424 -10.14 -24.50 9.04
N ILE A 425 -10.96 -23.49 9.35
CA ILE A 425 -11.01 -22.86 10.68
C ILE A 425 -11.42 -23.88 11.74
N ALA A 426 -12.44 -24.69 11.47
CA ALA A 426 -12.92 -25.72 12.38
C ALA A 426 -11.80 -26.71 12.73
N ASP A 427 -11.01 -27.12 11.75
CA ASP A 427 -9.91 -28.06 11.98
C ASP A 427 -8.73 -27.45 12.74
N ILE A 428 -8.22 -26.30 12.30
CA ILE A 428 -7.02 -25.74 12.92
C ILE A 428 -7.27 -25.33 14.38
N ARG A 429 -8.51 -24.96 14.73
CA ARG A 429 -8.91 -24.68 16.11
C ARG A 429 -8.67 -25.84 17.07
N THR A 430 -8.81 -27.09 16.63
CA THR A 430 -8.58 -28.25 17.51
C THR A 430 -7.10 -28.50 17.81
N ARG A 431 -6.21 -27.67 17.24
CA ARG A 431 -4.75 -27.82 17.30
C ARG A 431 -4.08 -26.59 17.91
N LEU A 432 -4.86 -25.60 18.35
CA LEU A 432 -4.34 -24.42 19.03
C LEU A 432 -4.07 -24.74 20.51
N GLY A 433 -3.08 -24.06 21.07
CA GLY A 433 -2.68 -24.21 22.46
C GLY A 433 -1.44 -23.39 22.78
N ALA A 434 -1.06 -23.38 24.06
CA ALA A 434 0.20 -22.81 24.49
C ALA A 434 1.38 -23.47 23.75
N GLY A 435 2.31 -22.65 23.26
CA GLY A 435 3.47 -23.12 22.47
C GLY A 435 3.19 -23.35 20.98
N VAL A 436 1.97 -23.08 20.50
CA VAL A 436 1.64 -23.07 19.07
C VAL A 436 1.76 -21.66 18.50
N THR A 437 2.45 -21.52 17.37
CA THR A 437 2.49 -20.29 16.56
C THR A 437 1.88 -20.57 15.20
N VAL A 438 0.88 -19.77 14.81
CA VAL A 438 0.20 -19.87 13.52
C VAL A 438 0.46 -18.61 12.70
N LEU A 439 0.99 -18.76 11.49
CA LEU A 439 1.07 -17.67 10.52
C LEU A 439 -0.01 -17.84 9.47
N VAL A 440 -0.79 -16.80 9.21
CA VAL A 440 -1.84 -16.80 8.19
C VAL A 440 -1.46 -15.85 7.06
N LYS A 441 -1.49 -16.34 5.82
CA LYS A 441 -1.12 -15.57 4.62
C LYS A 441 -1.98 -15.95 3.42
N GLY A 442 -2.21 -15.01 2.52
CA GLY A 442 -2.89 -15.23 1.25
C GLY A 442 -2.97 -13.95 0.45
N SER A 443 -3.37 -14.04 -0.82
CA SER A 443 -3.68 -12.85 -1.60
C SER A 443 -4.88 -12.09 -1.01
N ARG A 444 -5.04 -10.82 -1.40
CA ARG A 444 -6.20 -10.02 -0.99
C ARG A 444 -7.53 -10.66 -1.40
N SER A 445 -7.59 -11.28 -2.57
CA SER A 445 -8.80 -11.97 -3.06
C SER A 445 -9.12 -13.23 -2.25
N ALA A 446 -8.11 -13.87 -1.63
CA ALA A 446 -8.30 -15.02 -0.74
C ALA A 446 -8.94 -14.66 0.61
N ARG A 447 -8.92 -13.38 1.02
CA ARG A 447 -9.56 -12.87 2.25
C ARG A 447 -9.21 -13.65 3.52
N MET A 448 -7.92 -13.90 3.73
CA MET A 448 -7.44 -14.72 4.84
C MET A 448 -7.51 -14.02 6.21
N GLU A 449 -7.77 -12.71 6.24
CA GLU A 449 -8.03 -11.95 7.47
C GLU A 449 -9.22 -12.50 8.26
N ARG A 450 -10.17 -13.17 7.57
CA ARG A 450 -11.30 -13.88 8.18
C ARG A 450 -10.84 -15.05 9.03
N VAL A 451 -9.85 -15.80 8.56
CA VAL A 451 -9.24 -16.89 9.31
C VAL A 451 -8.56 -16.34 10.55
N VAL A 452 -7.76 -15.28 10.42
CA VAL A 452 -7.11 -14.61 11.57
C VAL A 452 -8.16 -14.22 12.61
N LYS A 453 -9.21 -13.49 12.20
CA LYS A 453 -10.29 -13.05 13.10
C LYS A 453 -10.95 -14.24 13.81
N ALA A 454 -11.14 -15.35 13.12
CA ALA A 454 -11.74 -16.55 13.70
C ALA A 454 -10.82 -17.28 14.70
N LEU A 455 -9.50 -17.16 14.57
CA LEU A 455 -8.50 -17.78 15.46
C LEU A 455 -8.10 -16.88 16.63
N MET A 456 -8.47 -15.60 16.63
CA MET A 456 -8.30 -14.71 17.79
C MET A 456 -9.23 -15.12 18.96
N PRO A 457 -8.84 -14.80 20.22
CA PRO A 457 -9.69 -15.00 21.38
C PRO A 457 -11.04 -14.30 21.22
N VAL A 458 -12.11 -14.95 21.70
CA VAL A 458 -13.41 -14.27 21.84
C VAL A 458 -13.29 -13.32 23.03
N ALA A 459 -13.61 -12.04 22.84
CA ALA A 459 -13.71 -11.11 23.95
C ALA A 459 -14.72 -11.67 24.96
N ARG A 460 -14.27 -11.91 26.19
CA ARG A 460 -15.19 -12.28 27.28
C ARG A 460 -16.07 -11.07 27.55
N THR A 461 -17.32 -11.08 27.09
CA THR A 461 -18.35 -10.21 27.66
C THR A 461 -18.48 -10.61 29.13
N SER A 462 -18.03 -9.75 30.04
CA SER A 462 -18.26 -9.93 31.46
C SER A 462 -19.75 -9.89 31.72
N SER A 463 -20.39 -11.05 31.90
CA SER A 463 -21.66 -11.14 32.60
C SER A 463 -21.40 -10.76 34.06
N ALA A 464 -21.48 -9.47 34.36
CA ALA A 464 -21.51 -8.99 35.74
C ALA A 464 -22.70 -9.67 36.42
N GLY A 465 -22.40 -10.41 37.49
CA GLY A 465 -23.38 -11.19 38.23
C GLY A 465 -24.54 -10.31 38.69
N ALA A 466 -25.75 -10.76 38.39
CA ALA A 466 -26.94 -10.31 39.09
C ALA A 466 -26.74 -10.57 40.59
N GLY A 467 -26.49 -9.49 41.33
CA GLY A 467 -26.49 -9.50 42.78
C GLY A 467 -27.86 -10.00 43.27
N LYS A 468 -27.84 -11.05 44.09
CA LYS A 468 -29.02 -11.42 44.89
C LYS A 468 -29.28 -10.27 45.89
N PRO A 469 -30.54 -9.83 46.07
CA PRO A 469 -30.87 -8.94 47.17
C PRO A 469 -30.80 -9.74 48.46
N VAL A 470 -30.00 -9.28 49.42
CA VAL A 470 -30.11 -9.72 50.81
C VAL A 470 -31.18 -8.85 51.46
N THR A 471 -32.16 -9.55 52.02
CA THR A 471 -33.25 -9.07 52.87
C THR A 471 -32.80 -8.34 54.11
#